data_AF-A0A7X6RYY9-F1
#
_entry.id   AF-A0A7X6RYY9-F1
#
_cell.length_a   1.000
_cell.length_b   1.000
_cell.length_c   1.000
_cell.angle_alpha   90.00
_cell.angle_beta   90.00
_cell.angle_gamma   90.00
#
_symmetry.space_group_name_H-M   'P 1'
#
loop_
_entity.id
_entity.type
_entity.pdbx_description
1 polymer ?
#
loop_
_entity_poly.entity_id
_entity_poly.type
_entity_poly.pdbx_seq_one_letter_code
_entity_poly.pdbx_strand_id
1 'polypeptide(L)'
;MTLILLYLVVLVLVATVLFGLGSVIFGRGETLPPLPRGTTATVLPASGVTGADVDGLKFAQVVRGYKTSEVDWVLDRLGRELDAVRGELAAVRAAYGVPDDFDDEDSDDEEVSATAGEVRTPEEP
;
A
#
# COMPACT_ATOMS: atom_id res chain seq x y z
N MET A 1 -13.45 -53.22 -17.44
CA MET A 1 -13.37 -52.14 -18.46
C MET A 1 -14.57 -51.19 -18.34
N THR A 2 -15.81 -51.66 -18.55
CA THR A 2 -17.03 -50.81 -18.51
C THR A 2 -17.31 -50.16 -17.15
N LEU A 3 -17.15 -50.88 -16.04
CA LEU A 3 -17.33 -50.32 -14.69
C LEU A 3 -16.34 -49.17 -14.41
N ILE A 4 -15.08 -49.33 -14.82
CA ILE A 4 -14.04 -48.30 -14.66
C ILE A 4 -14.41 -47.05 -15.46
N LEU A 5 -14.88 -47.23 -16.70
CA LEU A 5 -15.32 -46.13 -17.55
C LEU A 5 -16.56 -45.42 -16.97
N LEU A 6 -17.53 -46.18 -16.45
CA LEU A 6 -18.71 -45.65 -15.75
C LEU A 6 -18.30 -44.79 -14.55
N TYR A 7 -17.40 -45.30 -13.69
CA TYR A 7 -16.91 -44.55 -12.53
C TYR A 7 -16.20 -43.26 -12.93
N LEU A 8 -15.38 -43.28 -13.99
CA LEU A 8 -14.71 -42.08 -14.49
C LEU A 8 -15.70 -41.02 -14.97
N VAL A 9 -16.73 -41.43 -15.73
CA VAL A 9 -17.76 -40.51 -16.21
C VAL A 9 -18.54 -39.91 -15.05
N VAL A 10 -18.93 -40.73 -14.07
CA VAL A 10 -19.63 -40.26 -12.87
C VAL A 10 -18.75 -39.30 -12.07
N LEU A 11 -17.45 -39.60 -11.90
CA LEU A 11 -16.51 -38.72 -11.22
C LEU A 11 -16.42 -37.35 -11.89
N VAL A 12 -16.24 -37.32 -13.22
CA VAL A 12 -16.16 -36.07 -13.98
C VAL A 12 -17.47 -35.28 -13.89
N LEU A 13 -18.61 -35.97 -13.94
CA LEU A 13 -19.92 -35.35 -13.80
C LEU A 13 -20.07 -34.71 -12.41
N VAL A 14 -19.76 -35.45 -11.35
CA VAL A 14 -19.79 -34.94 -9.97
C VAL A 14 -18.83 -33.76 -9.81
N ALA A 15 -17.59 -33.87 -10.29
CA ALA A 15 -16.62 -32.78 -10.25
C ALA A 15 -17.13 -31.53 -10.97
N THR A 16 -17.74 -31.69 -12.15
CA THR A 16 -18.31 -30.58 -12.92
C THR A 16 -19.49 -29.94 -12.20
N VAL A 17 -20.37 -30.73 -11.60
CA VAL A 17 -21.51 -30.24 -10.81
C VAL A 17 -21.03 -29.50 -9.57
N LEU A 18 -20.09 -30.07 -8.81
CA LEU A 18 -19.52 -29.43 -7.62
C LEU A 18 -18.75 -28.15 -7.97
N PHE A 19 -17.96 -28.18 -9.05
CA PHE A 19 -17.24 -27.01 -9.53
C PHE A 19 -18.20 -25.92 -10.04
N GLY A 20 -19.24 -26.30 -10.79
CA GLY A 20 -20.25 -25.36 -11.27
C GLY A 20 -21.04 -24.75 -10.13
N LEU A 21 -21.51 -25.57 -9.19
CA LEU A 21 -22.24 -25.10 -8.01
C LEU A 21 -21.35 -24.23 -7.12
N GLY A 22 -20.10 -24.64 -6.90
CA GLY A 22 -19.09 -23.85 -6.23
C GLY A 22 -18.88 -22.51 -6.95
N SER A 23 -18.64 -22.51 -8.25
CA SER A 23 -18.43 -21.28 -9.03
C SER A 23 -19.65 -20.33 -9.02
N VAL A 24 -20.87 -20.86 -8.86
CA VAL A 24 -22.10 -20.06 -8.74
C VAL A 24 -22.28 -19.54 -7.33
N ILE A 25 -22.08 -20.37 -6.30
CA ILE A 25 -22.19 -19.99 -4.88
C ILE A 25 -21.08 -19.01 -4.49
N PHE A 26 -19.83 -19.31 -4.85
CA PHE A 26 -18.68 -18.42 -4.71
C PHE A 26 -18.66 -17.31 -5.77
N GLY A 27 -19.62 -17.31 -6.70
CA GLY A 27 -19.95 -16.18 -7.56
C GLY A 27 -18.76 -15.55 -8.28
N ARG A 28 -18.22 -16.20 -9.32
CA ARG A 28 -17.36 -15.56 -10.34
C ARG A 28 -16.19 -14.71 -9.79
N GLY A 29 -15.67 -15.05 -8.61
CA GLY A 29 -14.84 -14.15 -7.82
C GLY A 29 -15.69 -12.94 -7.47
N GLU A 30 -16.33 -12.97 -6.30
CA GLU A 30 -17.06 -11.83 -5.77
C GLU A 30 -16.28 -10.57 -6.11
N THR A 31 -16.96 -9.59 -6.70
CA THR A 31 -16.47 -8.22 -6.73
C THR A 31 -16.24 -7.91 -5.26
N LEU A 32 -15.01 -8.16 -4.78
CA LEU A 32 -14.62 -7.92 -3.41
C LEU A 32 -15.12 -6.51 -3.17
N PRO A 33 -15.98 -6.28 -2.16
CA PRO A 33 -16.38 -4.94 -1.81
C PRO A 33 -15.08 -4.13 -1.82
N PRO A 34 -14.97 -3.08 -2.64
CA PRO A 34 -13.70 -2.40 -2.87
C PRO A 34 -13.06 -2.19 -1.51
N LEU A 35 -11.89 -2.80 -1.29
CA LEU A 35 -11.25 -2.86 0.02
C LEU A 35 -11.40 -1.47 0.66
N PRO A 36 -11.89 -1.38 1.91
CA PRO A 36 -12.03 -0.11 2.60
C PRO A 36 -10.77 0.72 2.36
N ARG A 37 -10.94 1.94 1.85
CA ARG A 37 -9.82 2.85 1.55
C ARG A 37 -8.97 2.93 2.83
N GLY A 38 -7.78 2.32 2.82
CA GLY A 38 -6.96 2.16 4.03
C GLY A 38 -6.05 0.94 4.07
N THR A 39 -6.22 -0.07 3.20
CA THR A 39 -5.27 -1.23 3.11
C THR A 39 -4.70 -1.41 1.71
N THR A 40 -4.74 -0.36 0.89
CA THR A 40 -3.75 -0.26 -0.19
C THR A 40 -2.56 0.43 0.46
N ALA A 41 -1.36 -0.16 0.37
CA ALA A 41 -0.10 0.42 0.84
C ALA A 41 0.30 1.63 -0.01
N THR A 42 -0.65 2.55 -0.17
CA THR A 42 -0.59 3.79 -0.92
C THR A 42 -0.65 4.89 0.10
N VAL A 43 0.33 4.87 1.01
CA VAL A 43 0.52 5.97 1.94
C VAL A 43 1.42 6.94 1.20
N LEU A 44 0.81 7.93 0.56
CA LEU A 44 1.55 9.14 0.23
C LEU A 44 1.75 9.89 1.54
N PRO A 45 2.97 10.38 1.84
CA PRO A 45 3.20 11.11 3.07
C PRO A 45 2.27 12.32 3.15
N ALA A 46 1.79 12.65 4.36
CA ALA A 46 0.74 13.65 4.60
C ALA A 46 1.11 15.06 4.10
N SER A 47 2.42 15.30 3.99
CA SER A 47 3.09 16.45 3.40
C SER A 47 4.36 15.93 2.73
N GLY A 48 5.13 16.77 2.02
CA GLY A 48 6.47 16.33 1.62
C GLY A 48 6.56 15.31 0.47
N VAL A 49 5.49 15.05 -0.29
CA VAL A 49 5.51 14.15 -1.48
C VAL A 49 6.58 14.49 -2.53
N THR A 50 7.53 13.58 -2.76
CA THR A 50 8.57 13.65 -3.81
C THR A 50 8.20 12.80 -5.04
N GLY A 51 8.93 12.95 -6.16
CA GLY A 51 8.79 12.07 -7.32
C GLY A 51 9.03 10.59 -6.98
N ALA A 52 9.96 10.30 -6.07
CA ALA A 52 10.22 8.94 -5.60
C ALA A 52 9.03 8.34 -4.83
N ASP A 53 8.29 9.16 -4.08
CA ASP A 53 7.07 8.72 -3.40
C ASP A 53 5.97 8.40 -4.41
N VAL A 54 5.92 9.13 -5.53
CA VAL A 54 4.97 8.91 -6.63
C VAL A 54 5.25 7.58 -7.35
N ASP A 55 6.52 7.26 -7.59
CA ASP A 55 6.95 5.98 -8.21
C ASP A 55 6.62 4.75 -7.34
N GLY A 56 6.52 4.94 -6.02
CA GLY A 56 6.17 3.89 -5.06
C GLY A 56 4.68 3.54 -5.01
N LEU A 57 3.79 4.34 -5.61
CA LEU A 57 2.34 4.11 -5.53
C LEU A 57 1.92 2.80 -6.22
N LYS A 58 1.13 2.01 -5.49
CA LYS A 58 0.44 0.84 -6.04
C LYS A 58 -1.06 1.09 -6.06
N PHE A 59 -1.69 0.88 -7.21
CA PHE A 59 -3.14 1.03 -7.40
C PHE A 59 -3.81 -0.33 -7.57
N ALA A 60 -5.01 -0.48 -7.01
CA ALA A 60 -5.84 -1.67 -7.22
C ALA A 60 -6.46 -1.68 -8.63
N GLN A 61 -6.49 -2.84 -9.28
CA GLN A 61 -7.09 -3.01 -10.61
C GLN A 61 -8.61 -3.21 -10.52
N VAL A 62 -9.37 -2.51 -11.37
CA VAL A 62 -10.85 -2.61 -11.46
C VAL A 62 -11.29 -2.99 -12.88
N VAL A 63 -12.39 -3.75 -13.00
CA VAL A 63 -12.90 -4.34 -14.27
C VAL A 63 -13.17 -3.28 -15.36
N ARG A 64 -13.48 -2.05 -14.95
CA ARG A 64 -13.45 -0.87 -15.80
C ARG A 64 -12.60 0.19 -15.11
N GLY A 65 -11.42 0.45 -15.65
CA GLY A 65 -10.48 1.43 -15.13
C GLY A 65 -9.72 2.13 -16.26
N TYR A 66 -8.94 3.13 -15.88
CA TYR A 66 -7.98 3.74 -16.80
C TYR A 66 -6.91 2.73 -17.19
N LYS A 67 -6.35 2.91 -18.40
CA LYS A 67 -5.30 2.02 -18.90
C LYS A 67 -4.04 2.23 -18.05
N THR A 68 -3.50 1.14 -17.48
CA THR A 68 -2.32 1.21 -16.61
C THR A 68 -1.16 1.94 -17.28
N SER A 69 -0.89 1.67 -18.56
CA SER A 69 0.19 2.37 -19.28
C SER A 69 0.00 3.89 -19.42
N GLU A 70 -1.24 4.37 -19.48
CA GLU A 70 -1.50 5.81 -19.54
C GLU A 70 -1.31 6.45 -18.16
N VAL A 71 -1.77 5.76 -17.11
CA VAL A 71 -1.57 6.18 -15.73
C VAL A 71 -0.09 6.23 -15.39
N ASP A 72 0.67 5.18 -15.73
CA ASP A 72 2.11 5.12 -15.46
C ASP A 72 2.86 6.27 -16.14
N TRP A 73 2.51 6.59 -17.39
CA TRP A 73 3.10 7.71 -18.12
C TRP A 73 2.78 9.07 -17.48
N VAL A 74 1.53 9.27 -17.03
CA VAL A 74 1.13 10.51 -16.34
C VAL A 74 1.87 10.66 -15.02
N LEU A 75 1.99 9.58 -14.24
CA LEU A 75 2.65 9.60 -12.93
C LEU A 75 4.14 9.90 -13.06
N ASP A 76 4.85 9.26 -13.99
CA ASP A 76 6.27 9.55 -14.27
C ASP A 76 6.48 11.02 -14.70
N ARG A 77 5.57 11.54 -15.54
CA ARG A 77 5.63 12.96 -15.94
C ARG A 77 5.39 13.90 -14.76
N LEU A 78 4.43 13.57 -13.90
CA LEU A 78 4.08 14.38 -12.74
C LEU A 78 5.17 14.35 -11.66
N GLY A 79 5.79 13.19 -11.41
CA GLY A 79 6.92 13.05 -10.48
C GLY A 79 8.10 13.93 -10.87
N ARG A 80 8.48 13.92 -12.16
CA ARG A 80 9.54 14.79 -12.68
C ARG A 80 9.24 16.28 -12.56
N GLU A 81 8.00 16.67 -12.80
CA GLU A 81 7.57 18.07 -12.66
C GLU A 81 7.57 18.50 -11.18
N LEU A 82 7.13 17.62 -10.28
CA LEU A 82 7.13 17.85 -8.85
C LEU A 82 8.54 18.06 -8.31
N ASP A 83 9.50 17.23 -8.73
CA ASP A 83 10.91 17.35 -8.35
C ASP A 83 11.53 18.65 -8.90
N ALA A 84 11.19 19.06 -10.12
CA ALA A 84 11.65 20.32 -10.70
C ALA A 84 11.15 21.52 -9.89
N VAL A 85 9.84 21.57 -9.59
CA VAL A 85 9.23 22.65 -8.80
C VAL A 85 9.80 22.69 -7.38
N ARG A 86 10.07 21.54 -6.77
CA ARG A 86 10.70 21.47 -5.45
C ARG A 86 12.15 21.94 -5.47
N GLY A 87 12.91 21.59 -6.50
CA GLY A 87 14.27 22.08 -6.68
C GLY A 87 14.32 23.60 -6.77
N GLU A 88 13.38 24.21 -7.50
CA GLU A 88 13.24 25.66 -7.59
C GLU A 88 12.85 26.28 -6.23
N LEU A 89 11.90 25.68 -5.52
CA LEU A 89 11.47 26.15 -4.20
C LEU A 89 12.63 26.10 -3.19
N ALA A 90 13.41 25.02 -3.18
CA ALA A 90 14.58 24.86 -2.33
C ALA A 90 15.65 25.92 -2.65
N ALA A 91 15.91 26.19 -3.92
CA ALA A 91 16.85 27.24 -4.35
C ALA A 91 16.40 28.64 -3.90
N VAL A 92 15.11 28.94 -4.05
CA VAL A 92 14.52 30.21 -3.57
C VAL A 92 14.61 30.30 -2.05
N ARG A 93 14.18 29.26 -1.33
CA ARG A 93 14.22 29.20 0.14
C ARG A 93 15.64 29.39 0.69
N ALA A 94 16.64 28.76 0.07
CA ALA A 94 18.05 28.94 0.41
C ALA A 94 18.54 30.38 0.15
N ALA A 95 18.10 31.02 -0.93
CA ALA A 95 18.46 32.42 -1.23
C ALA A 95 17.86 33.42 -0.23
N TYR A 96 16.71 33.12 0.36
CA TYR A 96 16.01 33.97 1.34
C TYR A 96 16.20 33.53 2.80
N GLY A 97 16.94 32.45 3.06
CA GLY A 97 17.29 31.99 4.42
C GLY A 97 16.11 31.49 5.25
N VAL A 98 15.08 30.91 4.61
CA VAL A 98 13.91 30.35 5.31
C VAL A 98 14.21 28.88 5.68
N PRO A 99 14.04 28.44 6.94
CA PRO A 99 14.25 27.03 7.33
C PRO A 99 13.29 26.06 6.62
N ASP A 100 13.73 24.82 6.41
CA ASP A 100 12.90 23.75 5.85
C ASP A 100 12.11 23.05 6.96
N ASP A 101 10.86 23.46 7.18
CA ASP A 101 9.94 22.85 8.16
C ASP A 101 9.40 21.46 7.71
N PHE A 102 10.11 20.74 6.82
CA PHE A 102 9.60 19.51 6.18
C PHE A 102 10.38 18.22 6.53
N ASP A 103 11.40 18.30 7.39
CA ASP A 103 12.26 17.16 7.78
C ASP A 103 12.08 16.76 9.26
N ASP A 104 10.86 16.43 9.71
CA ASP A 104 10.58 15.71 10.99
C ASP A 104 9.18 15.06 10.79
N GLU A 105 8.93 13.76 10.88
CA GLU A 105 9.00 12.86 12.04
C GLU A 105 8.96 11.40 11.53
N ASP A 106 9.99 10.58 11.77
CA ASP A 106 9.88 9.11 11.90
C ASP A 106 11.21 8.50 12.40
N SER A 107 11.81 9.11 13.44
CA SER A 107 12.92 8.52 14.19
C SER A 107 12.63 8.50 15.69
N ASP A 108 11.46 7.96 16.06
CA ASP A 108 11.17 7.59 17.44
C ASP A 108 11.51 6.11 17.66
N ASP A 109 12.79 5.77 17.49
CA ASP A 109 13.40 4.60 18.14
C ASP A 109 13.90 5.05 19.53
N GLU A 110 13.00 5.52 20.40
CA GLU A 110 13.29 5.56 21.85
C GLU A 110 13.15 4.13 22.40
N GLU A 111 14.26 3.39 22.33
CA GLU A 111 14.45 2.14 23.07
C GLU A 111 14.45 2.46 24.57
N VAL A 112 13.27 2.50 25.20
CA VAL A 112 13.13 2.64 26.65
C VAL A 112 13.53 1.31 27.30
N SER A 113 14.83 1.11 27.46
CA SER A 113 15.39 0.04 28.27
C SER A 113 15.08 0.31 29.75
N ALA A 114 14.01 -0.30 30.23
CA ALA A 114 13.70 -0.41 31.64
C ALA A 114 14.77 -1.25 32.36
N THR A 115 15.81 -0.60 32.89
CA THR A 115 16.64 -1.19 33.94
C THR A 115 16.36 -0.50 35.27
N ALA A 116 15.76 -1.30 36.14
CA ALA A 116 15.34 -0.99 37.48
C ALA A 116 16.51 -0.68 38.44
N GLY A 117 16.19 0.13 39.46
CA GLY A 117 16.70 0.02 40.83
C GLY A 117 17.94 0.87 41.15
N GLU A 118 17.79 1.90 42.01
CA GLU A 118 17.90 1.71 43.46
C GLU A 118 17.68 3.03 44.24
N VAL A 119 17.16 2.84 45.46
CA VAL A 119 16.68 3.75 46.50
C VAL A 119 17.80 4.58 47.16
N ARG A 120 17.53 5.87 47.47
CA ARG A 120 17.72 6.47 48.82
C ARG A 120 17.31 7.95 48.91
N THR A 121 16.24 8.20 49.68
CA THR A 121 16.05 9.42 50.51
C THR A 121 17.06 9.39 51.67
N PRO A 122 17.57 10.55 52.14
CA PRO A 122 16.87 11.28 53.21
C PRO A 122 17.02 12.82 53.24
N GLU A 123 15.97 13.42 53.79
CA GLU A 123 15.90 14.57 54.71
C GLU A 123 16.32 16.01 54.33
N GLU A 124 15.35 16.87 54.61
CA GLU A 124 15.32 18.33 54.66
C GLU A 124 15.79 18.82 56.05
N PRO A 125 16.44 19.99 56.17
CA PRO A 125 16.67 20.67 57.45
C PRO A 125 15.56 21.65 57.84
#